data_AF-A0A1Y6BJU4-F1
#
_entry.id   AF-A0A1Y6BJU4-F1
#
_cell.length_a   1.000
_cell.length_b   1.000
_cell.length_c   1.000
_cell.angle_alpha   90.00
_cell.angle_beta   90.00
_cell.angle_gamma   90.00
#
_symmetry.space_group_name_H-M   'P 1'
#
loop_
_entity.id
_entity.type
_entity.pdbx_description
1 polymer ?
#
loop_
_entity_poly.entity_id
_entity_poly.type
_entity_poly.pdbx_seq_one_letter_code
_entity_poly.pdbx_strand_id
1 'polypeptide(L)'
;MLKSSPKTQWQNNWQTEAGAWFPGERVIMHGENILQSMEGKQWMDIILFAIRGEHGKEDSNQLLDKVLTFSGCIPDPRLWNNRIAALAGSARSSSTLGISGATAVSDAIIYGFQPTHRAYTMLRDLQSGLQKDSELSELVKARMAQRRDKKRGKPGKGKKREVDIMPGYGRPVSTGDERMRPLMKLLKREGADSGAAVQLAFRVEACLQELGYPLKLNMGGLIAAIGLDQQLKEREFVYYLTQCFCPGFIVCYEDALKHPAGSFFPMRCSQIKYKGHSSRQWQKADD
;
A
#
# COMPACT_ATOMS: atom_id res chain seq x y z
N MET A 1 -41.44 9.68 -20.31
CA MET A 1 -41.04 9.87 -18.89
C MET A 1 -39.75 10.66 -18.87
N LEU A 2 -39.78 11.89 -18.33
CA LEU A 2 -38.58 12.70 -18.13
C LEU A 2 -37.74 12.04 -17.03
N LYS A 3 -36.50 11.66 -17.33
CA LYS A 3 -35.56 11.17 -16.31
C LYS A 3 -35.36 12.29 -15.28
N SER A 4 -35.65 12.00 -14.01
CA SER A 4 -35.38 12.93 -12.91
C SER A 4 -33.88 13.27 -12.90
N SER A 5 -33.56 14.53 -12.62
CA SER A 5 -32.16 14.95 -12.55
C SER A 5 -31.45 14.23 -11.39
N PRO A 6 -30.14 13.94 -11.48
CA PRO A 6 -29.39 13.39 -10.35
C PRO A 6 -29.53 14.24 -9.08
N LYS A 7 -29.59 15.58 -9.22
CA LYS A 7 -29.77 16.49 -8.09
C LYS A 7 -31.08 16.23 -7.34
N THR A 8 -32.18 15.96 -8.06
CA THR A 8 -33.48 15.66 -7.45
C THR A 8 -33.58 14.25 -6.88
N GLN A 9 -32.90 13.26 -7.47
CA GLN A 9 -32.90 11.88 -6.96
C GLN A 9 -32.15 11.74 -5.63
N TRP A 10 -31.06 12.50 -5.47
CA TRP A 10 -30.14 12.40 -4.32
C TRP A 10 -30.31 13.53 -3.28
N GLN A 11 -31.27 14.43 -3.48
CA GLN A 11 -31.56 15.50 -2.53
C GLN A 11 -32.08 14.91 -1.22
N ASN A 12 -31.34 15.11 -0.12
CA ASN A 12 -31.64 14.56 1.21
C ASN A 12 -31.85 13.04 1.22
N ASN A 13 -31.33 12.34 0.22
CA ASN A 13 -31.59 10.92 0.00
C ASN A 13 -30.33 10.25 -0.54
N TRP A 14 -29.69 9.43 0.29
CA TRP A 14 -28.56 8.61 -0.14
C TRP A 14 -29.06 7.19 -0.41
N GLN A 15 -29.28 6.86 -1.69
CA GLN A 15 -29.65 5.52 -2.09
C GLN A 15 -28.42 4.60 -1.99
N THR A 16 -28.49 3.58 -1.14
CA THR A 16 -27.38 2.65 -0.94
C THR A 16 -27.86 1.24 -0.69
N GLU A 17 -27.11 0.28 -1.24
CA GLU A 17 -27.23 -1.15 -0.95
C GLU A 17 -26.11 -1.63 0.00
N ALA A 18 -25.17 -0.74 0.36
CA ALA A 18 -24.01 -1.09 1.17
C ALA A 18 -24.41 -1.49 2.59
N GLY A 19 -25.53 -0.96 3.10
CA GLY A 19 -25.99 -1.23 4.46
C GLY A 19 -26.66 -0.04 5.12
N ALA A 20 -27.17 -0.26 6.33
CA ALA A 20 -27.76 0.77 7.18
C ALA A 20 -27.67 0.38 8.65
N TRP A 21 -27.58 1.39 9.51
CA TRP A 21 -27.74 1.22 10.94
C TRP A 21 -29.18 1.48 11.34
N PHE A 22 -29.76 0.56 12.11
CA PHE A 22 -31.11 0.64 12.69
C PHE A 22 -30.95 0.78 14.21
N PRO A 23 -31.10 2.00 14.77
CA PRO A 23 -30.81 2.27 16.18
C PRO A 23 -31.55 1.32 17.14
N GLY A 24 -30.81 0.68 18.03
CA GLY A 24 -31.35 -0.25 19.03
C GLY A 24 -31.72 -1.65 18.51
N GLU A 25 -31.58 -1.92 17.22
CA GLU A 25 -32.02 -3.18 16.60
C GLU A 25 -30.87 -3.93 15.93
N ARG A 26 -30.29 -3.37 14.85
CA ARG A 26 -29.32 -4.08 14.00
C ARG A 26 -28.44 -3.15 13.19
N VAL A 27 -27.33 -3.68 12.70
CA VAL A 27 -26.46 -3.00 11.73
C VAL A 27 -26.35 -3.89 10.51
N ILE A 28 -26.85 -3.42 9.37
CA ILE A 28 -26.80 -4.15 8.11
C ILE A 28 -25.59 -3.69 7.30
N MET A 29 -24.84 -4.63 6.77
CA MET A 29 -23.83 -4.41 5.73
C MET A 29 -23.98 -5.50 4.67
N HIS A 30 -24.05 -5.11 3.40
CA HIS A 30 -24.25 -6.03 2.26
C HIS A 30 -25.40 -7.03 2.47
N GLY A 31 -26.49 -6.56 3.10
CA GLY A 31 -27.68 -7.37 3.37
C GLY A 31 -27.65 -8.23 4.64
N GLU A 32 -26.52 -8.28 5.36
CA GLU A 32 -26.37 -9.09 6.59
C GLU A 32 -26.29 -8.26 7.86
N ASN A 33 -26.84 -8.77 8.97
CA ASN A 33 -26.68 -8.16 10.29
C ASN A 33 -25.28 -8.46 10.86
N ILE A 34 -24.36 -7.51 10.73
CA ILE A 34 -22.94 -7.73 11.09
C ILE A 34 -22.72 -7.93 12.58
N LEU A 35 -23.60 -7.42 13.45
CA LEU A 35 -23.46 -7.63 14.89
C LEU A 35 -23.68 -9.10 15.28
N GLN A 36 -24.36 -9.87 14.42
CA GLN A 36 -24.55 -11.31 14.58
C GLN A 36 -23.59 -12.10 13.68
N SER A 37 -23.49 -11.76 12.39
CA SER A 37 -22.70 -12.55 11.44
C SER A 37 -21.18 -12.46 11.63
N MET A 38 -20.70 -11.44 12.35
CA MET A 38 -19.28 -11.29 12.70
C MET A 38 -18.92 -11.83 14.09
N GLU A 39 -19.84 -12.50 14.78
CA GLU A 39 -19.53 -13.13 16.07
C GLU A 39 -18.40 -14.16 15.91
N GLY A 40 -17.36 -14.05 16.74
CA GLY A 40 -16.18 -14.92 16.70
C GLY A 40 -15.23 -14.68 15.52
N LYS A 41 -15.51 -13.71 14.63
CA LYS A 41 -14.65 -13.36 13.49
C LYS A 41 -13.54 -12.39 13.87
N GLN A 42 -12.46 -12.37 13.09
CA GLN A 42 -11.32 -11.48 13.28
C GLN A 42 -11.52 -10.15 12.55
N TRP A 43 -10.67 -9.17 12.85
CA TRP A 43 -10.73 -7.84 12.21
C TRP A 43 -10.61 -7.90 10.68
N MET A 44 -9.78 -8.81 10.15
CA MET A 44 -9.63 -8.92 8.70
C MET A 44 -10.87 -9.50 8.01
N ASP A 45 -11.67 -10.32 8.70
CA ASP A 45 -12.90 -10.88 8.14
C ASP A 45 -13.91 -9.78 7.82
N ILE A 46 -14.14 -8.85 8.75
CA ILE A 46 -15.08 -7.73 8.53
C ILE A 46 -14.57 -6.76 7.45
N ILE A 47 -13.26 -6.52 7.38
CA ILE A 47 -12.67 -5.68 6.33
C ILE A 47 -12.84 -6.32 4.95
N LEU A 48 -12.55 -7.62 4.82
CA LEU A 48 -12.70 -8.33 3.54
C LEU A 48 -14.17 -8.49 3.15
N PHE A 49 -15.07 -8.70 4.12
CA PHE A 49 -16.53 -8.70 3.88
C PHE A 49 -17.01 -7.32 3.40
N ALA A 50 -16.59 -6.23 4.04
CA ALA A 50 -16.93 -4.87 3.62
C ALA A 50 -16.46 -4.57 2.18
N ILE A 51 -15.32 -5.15 1.78
CA ILE A 51 -14.74 -5.01 0.44
C ILE A 51 -15.48 -5.85 -0.60
N ARG A 52 -15.79 -7.11 -0.28
CA ARG A 52 -16.29 -8.12 -1.24
C ARG A 52 -17.80 -8.16 -1.36
N GLY A 53 -18.52 -7.86 -0.29
CA GLY A 53 -19.97 -8.09 -0.18
C GLY A 53 -20.36 -9.53 0.11
N GLU A 54 -19.39 -10.42 0.31
CA GLU A 54 -19.60 -11.83 0.60
C GLU A 54 -18.48 -12.35 1.51
N HIS A 55 -18.78 -13.42 2.25
CA HIS A 55 -17.79 -14.07 3.13
C HIS A 55 -16.70 -14.76 2.32
N GLY A 56 -15.45 -14.51 2.70
CA GLY A 56 -14.29 -15.23 2.17
C GLY A 56 -14.12 -16.61 2.80
N LYS A 57 -13.21 -17.42 2.24
CA LYS A 57 -12.75 -18.63 2.91
C LYS A 57 -11.99 -18.25 4.18
N GLU A 58 -12.34 -18.86 5.30
CA GLU A 58 -11.77 -18.54 6.62
C GLU A 58 -10.24 -18.65 6.64
N ASP A 59 -9.68 -19.75 6.14
CA ASP A 59 -8.22 -19.95 6.05
C ASP A 59 -7.53 -18.86 5.20
N SER A 60 -8.19 -18.38 4.15
CA SER A 60 -7.67 -17.30 3.29
C SER A 60 -7.64 -15.97 4.04
N ASN A 61 -8.72 -15.62 4.73
CA ASN A 61 -8.79 -14.39 5.51
C ASN A 61 -7.77 -14.39 6.65
N GLN A 62 -7.64 -15.51 7.36
CA GLN A 62 -6.62 -15.68 8.41
C GLN A 62 -5.20 -15.59 7.86
N LEU A 63 -4.94 -16.17 6.69
CA LEU A 63 -3.63 -16.04 6.04
C LEU A 63 -3.33 -14.58 5.69
N LEU A 64 -4.28 -13.87 5.08
CA LEU A 64 -4.13 -12.45 4.72
C LEU A 64 -3.87 -11.57 5.96
N ASP A 65 -4.57 -11.83 7.07
CA ASP A 65 -4.32 -11.13 8.34
C ASP A 65 -2.87 -11.36 8.86
N LYS A 66 -2.44 -12.63 8.86
CA LYS A 66 -1.07 -12.99 9.23
C LYS A 66 -0.06 -12.34 8.28
N VAL A 67 -0.32 -12.26 6.98
CA VAL A 67 0.58 -11.62 6.00
C VAL A 67 0.76 -10.13 6.30
N LEU A 68 -0.30 -9.40 6.64
CA LEU A 68 -0.17 -7.99 7.02
C LEU A 68 0.69 -7.78 8.27
N THR A 69 0.56 -8.67 9.26
CA THR A 69 1.37 -8.64 10.49
C THR A 69 2.87 -8.64 10.21
N PHE A 70 3.32 -9.36 9.17
CA PHE A 70 4.75 -9.51 8.84
C PHE A 70 5.26 -8.50 7.80
N SER A 71 4.39 -7.71 7.18
CA SER A 71 4.72 -7.01 5.94
C SER A 71 4.89 -5.49 6.05
N GLY A 72 4.29 -4.80 7.02
CA GLY A 72 4.33 -3.33 7.08
C GLY A 72 4.83 -2.71 8.40
N CYS A 73 5.13 -3.51 9.41
CA CYS A 73 5.35 -3.03 10.78
C CYS A 73 6.82 -2.66 11.07
N ILE A 74 7.40 -1.72 10.30
CA ILE A 74 8.75 -1.20 10.61
C ILE A 74 8.58 0.09 11.43
N PRO A 75 8.90 0.11 12.74
CA PRO A 75 8.72 1.26 13.61
C PRO A 75 9.88 2.26 13.47
N ASP A 76 10.15 2.71 12.24
CA ASP A 76 11.25 3.63 11.94
C ASP A 76 10.72 4.94 11.36
N PRO A 77 10.85 6.08 12.07
CA PRO A 77 10.32 7.35 11.60
C PRO A 77 11.12 7.97 10.44
N ARG A 78 12.26 7.36 10.05
CA ARG A 78 13.00 7.75 8.85
C ARG A 78 12.25 7.34 7.59
N LEU A 79 11.43 6.29 7.65
CA LEU A 79 10.53 5.89 6.58
C LEU A 79 9.49 6.98 6.32
N TRP A 80 9.22 7.24 5.05
CA TRP A 80 8.58 8.47 4.60
C TRP A 80 7.17 8.69 5.16
N ASN A 81 6.37 7.63 5.23
CA ASN A 81 4.99 7.67 5.72
C ASN A 81 4.96 7.68 7.25
N ASN A 82 5.81 6.88 7.90
CA ASN A 82 6.02 6.92 9.35
C ASN A 82 6.47 8.30 9.84
N ARG A 83 7.25 9.02 9.02
CA ARG A 83 7.67 10.40 9.28
C ARG A 83 6.49 11.33 9.50
N ILE A 84 5.39 11.14 8.78
CA ILE A 84 4.17 11.95 8.94
C ILE A 84 3.52 11.67 10.30
N ALA A 85 3.44 10.40 10.70
CA ALA A 85 2.91 10.02 12.02
C ALA A 85 3.78 10.59 13.16
N ALA A 86 5.11 10.45 13.07
CA ALA A 86 6.03 11.03 14.05
C ALA A 86 5.98 12.56 14.10
N LEU A 87 5.91 13.23 12.94
CA LEU A 87 5.73 14.67 12.87
C LEU A 87 4.45 15.12 13.57
N ALA A 88 3.34 14.42 13.33
CA ALA A 88 2.06 14.72 13.95
C ALA A 88 2.10 14.57 15.49
N GLY A 89 2.70 13.49 16.00
CA GLY A 89 2.89 13.28 17.44
C GLY A 89 3.80 14.35 18.07
N SER A 90 4.90 14.68 17.41
CA SER A 90 5.79 15.77 17.82
C SER A 90 5.09 17.13 17.78
N ALA A 91 4.15 17.35 16.88
CA ALA A 91 3.36 18.58 16.80
C ALA A 91 2.17 18.61 17.76
N ARG A 92 1.97 17.56 18.57
CA ARG A 92 0.80 17.39 19.47
C ARG A 92 -0.54 17.42 18.73
N SER A 93 -0.55 16.97 17.48
CA SER A 93 -1.77 16.72 16.73
C SER A 93 -2.46 15.45 17.25
N SER A 94 -3.75 15.27 16.96
CA SER A 94 -4.45 14.04 17.32
C SER A 94 -3.90 12.84 16.55
N SER A 95 -3.96 11.66 17.17
CA SER A 95 -3.53 10.40 16.55
C SER A 95 -4.30 10.13 15.26
N THR A 96 -5.60 10.40 15.23
CA THR A 96 -6.43 10.26 14.04
C THR A 96 -5.90 11.08 12.86
N LEU A 97 -5.56 12.36 13.07
CA LEU A 97 -5.00 13.19 11.99
C LEU A 97 -3.62 12.69 11.55
N GLY A 98 -2.76 12.32 12.51
CA GLY A 98 -1.41 11.83 12.21
C GLY A 98 -1.41 10.52 11.41
N ILE A 99 -2.17 9.52 11.87
CA ILE A 99 -2.29 8.21 11.24
C ILE A 99 -2.98 8.34 9.88
N SER A 100 -4.07 9.11 9.78
CA SER A 100 -4.76 9.33 8.49
C SER A 100 -3.86 10.03 7.48
N GLY A 101 -3.08 11.03 7.92
CA GLY A 101 -2.07 11.67 7.08
C GLY A 101 -1.01 10.69 6.60
N ALA A 102 -0.48 9.84 7.49
CA ALA A 102 0.49 8.81 7.16
C ALA A 102 -0.06 7.77 6.16
N THR A 103 -1.31 7.34 6.33
CA THR A 103 -2.00 6.44 5.40
C THR A 103 -2.21 7.11 4.06
N ALA A 104 -2.70 8.35 4.01
CA ALA A 104 -2.95 9.07 2.77
C ALA A 104 -1.67 9.22 1.94
N VAL A 105 -0.55 9.55 2.57
CA VAL A 105 0.73 9.65 1.88
C VAL A 105 1.32 8.29 1.50
N SER A 106 0.81 7.17 2.03
CA SER A 106 1.25 5.84 1.64
C SER A 106 0.83 5.46 0.22
N ASP A 107 -0.08 6.21 -0.41
CA ASP A 107 -0.44 6.05 -1.83
C ASP A 107 0.58 6.68 -2.80
N ALA A 108 1.84 6.79 -2.39
CA ALA A 108 2.89 7.42 -3.17
C ALA A 108 3.46 6.50 -4.26
N ILE A 109 3.81 7.08 -5.39
CA ILE A 109 4.44 6.41 -6.54
C ILE A 109 5.80 5.75 -6.20
N ILE A 110 6.52 6.27 -5.22
CA ILE A 110 7.90 5.87 -4.90
C ILE A 110 8.00 4.82 -3.79
N TYR A 111 6.96 4.69 -2.97
CA TYR A 111 6.93 3.80 -1.80
C TYR A 111 5.48 3.63 -1.33
N GLY A 112 5.13 2.43 -0.89
CA GLY A 112 3.82 2.14 -0.31
C GLY A 112 2.88 1.45 -1.29
N PHE A 113 1.66 1.95 -1.41
CA PHE A 113 0.57 1.26 -2.08
C PHE A 113 0.72 1.22 -3.60
N GLN A 114 1.08 2.33 -4.26
CA GLN A 114 1.20 2.35 -5.74
C GLN A 114 2.23 1.34 -6.27
N PRO A 115 3.47 1.23 -5.75
CA PRO A 115 4.39 0.17 -6.15
C PRO A 115 3.84 -1.24 -5.90
N THR A 116 3.17 -1.46 -4.77
CA THR A 116 2.64 -2.78 -4.40
C THR A 116 1.47 -3.19 -5.32
N HIS A 117 0.55 -2.26 -5.58
CA HIS A 117 -0.53 -2.40 -6.56
C HIS A 117 -0.01 -2.66 -7.96
N ARG A 118 1.02 -1.91 -8.41
CA ARG A 118 1.62 -2.14 -9.72
C ARG A 118 2.35 -3.48 -9.81
N ALA A 119 2.95 -3.97 -8.73
CA ALA A 119 3.52 -5.32 -8.67
C ALA A 119 2.43 -6.38 -8.88
N TYR A 120 1.27 -6.21 -8.25
CA TYR A 120 0.11 -7.08 -8.44
C TYR A 120 -0.32 -7.10 -9.90
N THR A 121 -0.52 -5.93 -10.52
CA THR A 121 -0.93 -5.87 -11.93
C THR A 121 0.11 -6.49 -12.86
N MET A 122 1.40 -6.26 -12.60
CA MET A 122 2.48 -6.82 -13.41
C MET A 122 2.51 -8.35 -13.32
N LEU A 123 2.42 -8.91 -12.11
CA LEU A 123 2.45 -10.36 -11.91
C LEU A 123 1.22 -11.03 -12.55
N ARG A 124 0.04 -10.42 -12.42
CA ARG A 124 -1.17 -10.89 -13.11
C ARG A 124 -0.99 -10.90 -14.62
N ASP A 125 -0.52 -9.79 -15.19
CA ASP A 125 -0.37 -9.66 -16.64
C ASP A 125 0.69 -10.64 -17.18
N LEU A 126 1.78 -10.87 -16.44
CA LEU A 126 2.76 -11.90 -16.76
C LEU A 126 2.13 -13.29 -16.69
N GLN A 127 1.39 -13.61 -15.64
CA GLN A 127 0.73 -14.91 -15.47
C GLN A 127 -0.27 -15.20 -16.61
N SER A 128 -1.05 -14.19 -17.05
CA SER A 128 -1.97 -14.33 -18.18
C SER A 128 -1.26 -14.44 -19.54
N GLY A 129 -0.09 -13.84 -19.68
CA GLY A 129 0.70 -13.84 -20.91
C GLY A 129 1.54 -15.11 -21.12
N LEU A 130 1.76 -15.91 -20.08
CA LEU A 130 2.55 -17.13 -20.15
C LEU A 130 1.73 -18.28 -20.75
N GLN A 131 2.15 -18.77 -21.92
CA GLN A 131 1.69 -20.05 -22.47
C GLN A 131 2.71 -21.16 -22.17
N LYS A 132 4.01 -20.79 -22.09
CA LYS A 132 5.12 -21.69 -21.74
C LYS A 132 6.15 -20.99 -20.86
N ASP A 133 6.83 -21.75 -20.00
CA ASP A 133 7.83 -21.20 -19.08
C ASP A 133 9.03 -20.54 -19.78
N SER A 134 9.37 -21.00 -20.98
CA SER A 134 10.44 -20.43 -21.81
C SER A 134 10.18 -18.97 -22.23
N GLU A 135 8.95 -18.48 -22.13
CA GLU A 135 8.56 -17.13 -22.55
C GLU A 135 8.83 -16.07 -21.48
N LEU A 136 8.99 -16.47 -20.20
CA LEU A 136 9.15 -15.54 -19.10
C LEU A 136 10.40 -14.65 -19.24
N SER A 137 11.52 -15.25 -19.64
CA SER A 137 12.79 -14.52 -19.82
C SER A 137 12.64 -13.43 -20.89
N GLU A 138 11.95 -13.72 -21.99
CA GLU A 138 11.71 -12.75 -23.06
C GLU A 138 10.76 -11.63 -22.64
N LEU A 139 9.70 -11.94 -21.88
CA LEU A 139 8.80 -10.94 -21.33
C LEU A 139 9.52 -9.98 -20.36
N VAL A 140 10.35 -10.54 -19.46
CA VAL A 140 11.17 -9.74 -18.52
C VAL A 140 12.19 -8.89 -19.28
N LYS A 141 12.90 -9.45 -20.28
CA LYS A 141 13.83 -8.71 -21.15
C LYS A 141 13.14 -7.53 -21.84
N ALA A 142 11.99 -7.77 -22.48
CA ALA A 142 11.23 -6.74 -23.18
C ALA A 142 10.81 -5.60 -22.23
N ARG A 143 10.39 -5.95 -21.00
CA ARG A 143 10.03 -4.97 -19.97
C ARG A 143 11.25 -4.14 -19.52
N MET A 144 12.40 -4.79 -19.33
CA MET A 144 13.65 -4.11 -18.97
C MET A 144 14.19 -3.22 -20.08
N ALA A 145 13.96 -3.54 -21.35
CA ALA A 145 14.32 -2.67 -22.48
C ALA A 145 13.57 -1.32 -22.41
N GLN A 146 12.29 -1.33 -22.01
CA GLN A 146 11.50 -0.09 -21.82
C GLN A 146 12.08 0.82 -20.73
N ARG A 147 12.76 0.24 -19.72
CA ARG A 147 13.50 0.96 -18.69
C ARG A 147 14.67 1.74 -19.26
N ARG A 148 15.48 1.07 -20.10
CA ARG A 148 16.72 1.62 -20.68
C ARG A 148 16.43 2.80 -21.61
N ASP A 149 15.35 2.71 -22.38
CA ASP A 149 14.87 3.76 -23.28
C ASP A 149 14.39 5.03 -22.56
N LYS A 150 14.38 5.06 -21.22
CA LYS A 150 13.91 6.18 -20.38
C LYS A 150 12.49 6.66 -20.71
N LYS A 151 11.68 5.85 -21.40
CA LYS A 151 10.31 6.18 -21.82
C LYS A 151 9.32 6.10 -20.66
N ARG A 152 9.51 5.14 -19.73
CA ARG A 152 8.61 4.84 -18.61
C ARG A 152 9.38 4.46 -17.34
N GLY A 153 8.69 4.37 -16.21
CA GLY A 153 9.25 3.75 -15.01
C GLY A 153 10.24 4.62 -14.23
N LYS A 154 9.96 5.93 -14.11
CA LYS A 154 10.82 6.90 -13.40
C LYS A 154 10.22 7.29 -12.06
N PRO A 155 10.45 6.52 -10.99
CA PRO A 155 10.03 6.91 -9.65
C PRO A 155 10.79 8.18 -9.23
N GLY A 156 10.05 9.19 -8.74
CA GLY A 156 10.61 10.32 -8.02
C GLY A 156 11.35 11.42 -8.83
N LYS A 157 11.41 11.35 -10.17
CA LYS A 157 12.12 12.38 -10.99
C LYS A 157 11.25 13.00 -12.07
N GLY A 158 11.29 14.34 -12.17
CA GLY A 158 10.65 15.12 -13.24
C GLY A 158 9.14 15.35 -13.07
N LYS A 159 8.48 15.90 -14.11
CA LYS A 159 7.03 16.16 -14.16
C LYS A 159 6.20 14.92 -14.55
N LYS A 160 6.82 13.91 -15.19
CA LYS A 160 6.19 12.66 -15.64
C LYS A 160 6.65 11.49 -14.77
N ARG A 161 6.33 11.53 -13.47
CA ARG A 161 6.73 10.50 -12.52
C ARG A 161 5.83 9.29 -12.67
N GLU A 162 6.41 8.10 -12.68
CA GLU A 162 5.70 6.83 -12.79
C GLU A 162 6.28 5.84 -11.79
N VAL A 163 5.51 4.81 -11.44
CA VAL A 163 6.01 3.69 -10.64
C VAL A 163 7.12 2.99 -11.41
N ASP A 164 8.12 2.41 -10.73
CA ASP A 164 9.19 1.64 -11.39
C ASP A 164 8.60 0.57 -12.35
N ILE A 165 9.36 0.23 -13.38
CA ILE A 165 8.95 -0.73 -14.42
C ILE A 165 8.95 -2.18 -13.89
N MET A 166 9.77 -2.46 -12.88
CA MET A 166 9.81 -3.70 -12.10
C MET A 166 9.33 -3.43 -10.66
N PRO A 167 8.06 -3.03 -10.47
CA PRO A 167 7.51 -2.84 -9.14
C PRO A 167 7.53 -4.15 -8.36
N GLY A 168 7.86 -4.08 -7.07
CA GLY A 168 8.04 -5.27 -6.23
C GLY A 168 9.46 -5.85 -6.28
N TYR A 169 10.40 -5.26 -7.03
CA TYR A 169 11.80 -5.71 -7.09
C TYR A 169 12.78 -4.56 -6.79
N GLY A 170 13.81 -4.85 -6.02
CA GLY A 170 14.81 -3.92 -5.52
C GLY A 170 14.34 -3.10 -4.31
N ARG A 171 15.30 -2.54 -3.57
CA ARG A 171 15.05 -1.52 -2.54
C ARG A 171 16.10 -0.40 -2.67
N PRO A 172 15.78 0.83 -2.24
CA PRO A 172 16.72 1.95 -2.33
C PRO A 172 17.93 1.85 -1.39
N VAL A 173 17.78 1.18 -0.24
CA VAL A 173 18.75 1.23 0.87
C VAL A 173 19.47 -0.10 1.09
N SER A 174 18.87 -1.23 0.71
CA SER A 174 19.42 -2.56 0.96
C SER A 174 19.15 -3.49 -0.23
N THR A 175 19.94 -4.55 -0.33
CA THR A 175 19.82 -5.52 -1.43
C THR A 175 18.86 -6.67 -1.11
N GLY A 176 18.60 -6.94 0.17
CA GLY A 176 17.66 -7.95 0.64
C GLY A 176 16.53 -7.34 1.48
N ASP A 177 15.50 -8.13 1.75
CA ASP A 177 14.37 -7.75 2.60
C ASP A 177 14.26 -8.72 3.78
N GLU A 178 14.56 -8.20 4.97
CA GLU A 178 14.61 -8.90 6.25
C GLU A 178 13.30 -9.60 6.61
N ARG A 179 12.18 -9.14 6.05
CA ARG A 179 10.84 -9.67 6.30
C ARG A 179 10.53 -10.89 5.41
N MET A 180 11.29 -11.13 4.34
CA MET A 180 11.04 -12.23 3.39
C MET A 180 11.14 -13.60 4.06
N ARG A 181 12.22 -13.85 4.81
CA ARG A 181 12.43 -15.15 5.47
C ARG A 181 11.34 -15.47 6.50
N PRO A 182 10.97 -14.55 7.43
CA PRO A 182 9.83 -14.74 8.31
C PRO A 182 8.52 -15.01 7.58
N LEU A 183 8.21 -14.23 6.54
CA LEU A 183 6.96 -14.41 5.78
C LEU A 183 6.93 -15.75 5.03
N MET A 184 8.01 -16.15 4.38
CA MET A 184 8.07 -17.47 3.71
C MET A 184 7.95 -18.62 4.71
N LYS A 185 8.50 -18.48 5.93
CA LYS A 185 8.30 -19.49 6.99
C LYS A 185 6.83 -19.56 7.42
N LEU A 186 6.15 -18.42 7.51
CA LEU A 186 4.71 -18.37 7.75
C LEU A 186 3.96 -19.08 6.61
N LEU A 187 4.19 -18.70 5.35
CA LEU A 187 3.51 -19.31 4.20
C LEU A 187 3.68 -20.83 4.19
N LYS A 188 4.88 -21.34 4.43
CA LYS A 188 5.14 -22.78 4.49
C LYS A 188 4.37 -23.49 5.59
N ARG A 189 4.25 -22.86 6.77
CA ARG A 189 3.47 -23.41 7.89
C ARG A 189 1.97 -23.49 7.55
N GLU A 190 1.48 -22.50 6.81
CA GLU A 190 0.06 -22.42 6.40
C GLU A 190 -0.21 -23.13 5.06
N GLY A 191 0.79 -23.82 4.47
CA GLY A 191 0.64 -24.53 3.19
C GLY A 191 0.47 -23.62 1.96
N ALA A 192 0.90 -22.36 2.04
CA ALA A 192 0.70 -21.32 1.03
C ALA A 192 2.00 -20.83 0.35
N ASP A 193 3.12 -21.53 0.51
CA ASP A 193 4.43 -21.14 -0.08
C ASP A 193 4.61 -21.58 -1.54
N SER A 194 3.73 -22.45 -2.04
CA SER A 194 3.79 -23.01 -3.39
C SER A 194 2.74 -22.46 -4.36
N GLY A 195 2.12 -21.32 -4.05
CA GLY A 195 1.16 -20.67 -4.93
C GLY A 195 1.78 -20.25 -6.27
N ALA A 196 1.00 -20.28 -7.35
CA ALA A 196 1.49 -20.06 -8.71
C ALA A 196 2.08 -18.65 -8.89
N ALA A 197 1.43 -17.63 -8.32
CA ALA A 197 1.91 -16.26 -8.38
C ALA A 197 3.14 -16.04 -7.49
N VAL A 198 3.20 -16.67 -6.29
CA VAL A 198 4.40 -16.66 -5.43
C VAL A 198 5.60 -17.26 -6.16
N GLN A 199 5.43 -18.42 -6.79
CA GLN A 199 6.49 -19.06 -7.59
C GLN A 199 6.89 -18.20 -8.79
N LEU A 200 5.93 -17.60 -9.50
CA LEU A 200 6.20 -16.67 -10.59
C LEU A 200 7.04 -15.47 -10.12
N ALA A 201 6.76 -14.90 -8.95
CA ALA A 201 7.51 -13.77 -8.43
C ALA A 201 9.00 -14.10 -8.18
N PHE A 202 9.29 -15.28 -7.62
CA PHE A 202 10.68 -15.75 -7.48
C PHE A 202 11.35 -16.07 -8.82
N ARG A 203 10.61 -16.60 -9.78
CA ARG A 203 11.14 -16.84 -11.14
C ARG A 203 11.49 -15.54 -11.87
N VAL A 204 10.69 -14.49 -11.70
CA VAL A 204 11.01 -13.15 -12.23
C VAL A 204 12.29 -12.61 -11.60
N GLU A 205 12.50 -12.78 -10.28
CA GLU A 205 13.78 -12.45 -9.64
C GLU A 205 14.95 -13.22 -10.29
N ALA A 206 14.82 -14.54 -10.49
CA ALA A 206 15.86 -15.35 -11.11
C ALA A 206 16.19 -14.85 -12.53
N CYS A 207 15.17 -14.58 -13.37
CA CYS A 207 15.38 -14.01 -14.69
C CYS A 207 16.08 -12.65 -14.64
N LEU A 208 15.73 -11.78 -13.69
CA LEU A 208 16.41 -10.49 -13.53
C LEU A 208 17.90 -10.66 -13.19
N GLN A 209 18.23 -11.62 -12.32
CA GLN A 209 19.61 -11.93 -11.95
C GLN A 209 20.41 -12.51 -13.11
N GLU A 210 19.83 -13.43 -13.88
CA GLU A 210 20.43 -13.98 -15.11
C GLU A 210 20.72 -12.90 -16.16
N LEU A 211 19.85 -11.88 -16.24
CA LEU A 211 20.03 -10.71 -17.11
C LEU A 211 21.05 -9.69 -16.56
N GLY A 212 21.69 -9.96 -15.43
CA GLY A 212 22.70 -9.11 -14.80
C GLY A 212 22.13 -7.93 -14.00
N TYR A 213 20.84 -7.95 -13.66
CA TYR A 213 20.24 -6.92 -12.81
C TYR A 213 20.28 -7.34 -11.33
N PRO A 214 20.78 -6.48 -10.42
CA PRO A 214 20.86 -6.79 -8.99
C PRO A 214 19.52 -6.56 -8.26
N LEU A 215 18.39 -6.86 -8.92
CA LEU A 215 17.06 -6.63 -8.38
C LEU A 215 16.52 -7.91 -7.74
N LYS A 216 16.18 -7.83 -6.46
CA LYS A 216 15.55 -8.92 -5.70
C LYS A 216 14.11 -8.60 -5.37
N LEU A 217 13.25 -9.61 -5.33
CA LEU A 217 11.88 -9.54 -4.84
C LEU A 217 11.88 -8.89 -3.44
N ASN A 218 11.08 -7.85 -3.29
CA ASN A 218 10.86 -7.19 -2.03
C ASN A 218 9.49 -7.57 -1.45
N MET A 219 9.23 -7.15 -0.21
CA MET A 219 7.99 -7.49 0.47
C MET A 219 6.73 -7.05 -0.30
N GLY A 220 6.75 -5.89 -0.97
CA GLY A 220 5.59 -5.45 -1.77
C GLY A 220 5.30 -6.39 -2.94
N GLY A 221 6.35 -6.90 -3.60
CA GLY A 221 6.19 -7.91 -4.65
C GLY A 221 5.66 -9.25 -4.12
N LEU A 222 6.13 -9.69 -2.95
CA LEU A 222 5.66 -10.92 -2.34
C LEU A 222 4.20 -10.81 -1.86
N ILE A 223 3.79 -9.71 -1.23
CA ILE A 223 2.37 -9.49 -0.86
C ILE A 223 1.48 -9.48 -2.11
N ALA A 224 1.94 -8.85 -3.20
CA ALA A 224 1.21 -8.84 -4.46
C ALA A 224 1.00 -10.25 -5.03
N ALA A 225 2.04 -11.09 -4.97
CA ALA A 225 1.95 -12.49 -5.37
C ALA A 225 0.98 -13.29 -4.50
N ILE A 226 1.05 -13.13 -3.17
CA ILE A 226 0.12 -13.78 -2.23
C ILE A 226 -1.32 -13.33 -2.51
N GLY A 227 -1.56 -12.04 -2.77
CA GLY A 227 -2.89 -11.54 -3.10
C GLY A 227 -3.49 -12.18 -4.35
N LEU A 228 -2.67 -12.45 -5.37
CA LEU A 228 -3.09 -13.19 -6.56
C LEU A 228 -3.43 -14.65 -6.24
N ASP A 229 -2.60 -15.34 -5.46
CA ASP A 229 -2.84 -16.74 -5.07
C ASP A 229 -4.08 -16.87 -4.16
N GLN A 230 -4.39 -15.84 -3.37
CA GLN A 230 -5.63 -15.73 -2.58
C GLN A 230 -6.84 -15.23 -3.39
N GLN A 231 -6.69 -15.08 -4.72
CA GLN A 231 -7.75 -14.70 -5.65
C GLN A 231 -8.41 -13.36 -5.32
N LEU A 232 -7.69 -12.44 -4.67
CA LEU A 232 -8.18 -11.08 -4.48
C LEU A 232 -8.35 -10.42 -5.84
N LYS A 233 -9.49 -9.78 -6.11
CA LYS A 233 -9.60 -8.91 -7.29
C LYS A 233 -8.71 -7.69 -7.08
N GLU A 234 -8.28 -7.04 -8.17
CA GLU A 234 -7.36 -5.90 -8.10
C GLU A 234 -7.85 -4.79 -7.13
N ARG A 235 -9.14 -4.46 -7.18
CA ARG A 235 -9.75 -3.48 -6.26
C ARG A 235 -9.71 -3.95 -4.80
N GLU A 236 -9.97 -5.23 -4.58
CA GLU A 236 -9.96 -5.84 -3.24
C GLU A 236 -8.54 -5.82 -2.66
N PHE A 237 -7.54 -6.13 -3.48
CA PHE A 237 -6.13 -6.06 -3.12
C PHE A 237 -5.71 -4.66 -2.69
N VAL A 238 -6.12 -3.63 -3.44
CA VAL A 238 -5.83 -2.23 -3.08
C VAL A 238 -6.43 -1.86 -1.73
N TYR A 239 -7.69 -2.22 -1.46
CA TYR A 239 -8.31 -1.94 -0.17
C TYR A 239 -7.70 -2.73 0.99
N TYR A 240 -7.38 -4.00 0.76
CA TYR A 240 -6.69 -4.86 1.73
C TYR A 240 -5.37 -4.24 2.22
N LEU A 241 -4.60 -3.61 1.33
CA LEU A 241 -3.33 -2.99 1.69
C LEU A 241 -3.47 -1.74 2.59
N THR A 242 -4.63 -1.09 2.62
CA THR A 242 -4.78 0.24 3.26
C THR A 242 -4.39 0.28 4.73
N GLN A 243 -4.45 -0.86 5.42
CA GLN A 243 -4.14 -0.99 6.85
C GLN A 243 -2.72 -1.50 7.13
N CYS A 244 -1.94 -1.87 6.10
CA CYS A 244 -0.72 -2.66 6.31
C CYS A 244 0.38 -1.94 7.11
N PHE A 245 0.41 -0.60 7.08
CA PHE A 245 1.43 0.20 7.75
C PHE A 245 0.98 0.76 9.12
N CYS A 246 -0.29 0.58 9.51
CA CYS A 246 -0.87 1.19 10.70
C CYS A 246 -0.06 0.95 11.99
N PRO A 247 0.45 -0.27 12.28
CA PRO A 247 1.26 -0.50 13.48
C PRO A 247 2.55 0.34 13.50
N GLY A 248 3.21 0.51 12.34
CA GLY A 248 4.39 1.36 12.23
C GLY A 248 4.08 2.84 12.50
N PHE A 249 2.92 3.32 12.03
CA PHE A 249 2.46 4.69 12.30
C PHE A 249 2.20 4.92 13.77
N ILE A 250 1.49 4.00 14.42
CA ILE A 250 1.14 4.10 15.84
C ILE A 250 2.40 4.17 16.69
N VAL A 251 3.36 3.26 16.49
CA VAL A 251 4.61 3.28 17.27
C VAL A 251 5.39 4.57 17.07
N CYS A 252 5.51 5.07 15.84
CA CYS A 252 6.23 6.31 15.56
C CYS A 252 5.53 7.55 16.13
N TYR A 253 4.20 7.57 16.13
CA TYR A 253 3.39 8.64 16.74
C TYR A 253 3.55 8.65 18.28
N GLU A 254 3.39 7.49 18.91
CA GLU A 254 3.50 7.31 20.36
C GLU A 254 4.91 7.64 20.88
N ASP A 255 5.95 7.23 20.14
CA ASP A 255 7.32 7.62 20.48
C ASP A 255 7.49 9.15 20.41
N ALA A 256 7.02 9.78 19.33
CA ALA A 256 7.12 11.23 19.13
C ALA A 256 6.45 12.07 20.24
N LEU A 257 5.40 11.55 20.88
CA LEU A 257 4.74 12.21 22.01
C LEU A 257 5.63 12.30 23.26
N LYS A 258 6.56 11.34 23.44
CA LYS A 258 7.48 11.28 24.58
C LYS A 258 8.64 12.28 24.46
N HIS A 259 8.87 12.81 23.26
CA HIS A 259 9.89 13.83 22.99
C HIS A 259 9.32 15.25 23.10
N PRO A 260 10.13 16.30 23.28
CA PRO A 260 9.66 17.68 23.31
C PRO A 260 8.83 18.05 22.08
N ALA A 261 7.84 18.93 22.24
CA ALA A 261 7.03 19.38 21.10
C ALA A 261 7.92 20.04 20.03
N GLY A 262 7.66 19.72 18.76
CA GLY A 262 8.43 20.21 17.60
C GLY A 262 9.85 19.64 17.45
N SER A 263 10.25 18.62 18.23
CA SER A 263 11.61 18.07 18.20
C SER A 263 11.91 17.10 17.05
N PHE A 264 10.93 16.81 16.20
CA PHE A 264 11.09 15.80 15.16
C PHE A 264 11.89 16.30 13.94
N PHE A 265 13.11 15.77 13.78
CA PHE A 265 14.07 16.09 12.71
C PHE A 265 14.18 17.58 12.33
N PRO A 266 14.40 18.49 13.29
CA PRO A 266 14.66 19.89 12.96
C PRO A 266 15.95 20.00 12.14
N MET A 267 15.92 20.80 11.07
CA MET A 267 17.10 21.14 10.28
C MET A 267 17.61 22.52 10.65
N ARG A 268 18.93 22.68 10.74
CA ARG A 268 19.53 24.02 10.88
C ARG A 268 19.33 24.79 9.58
N CYS A 269 19.05 26.10 9.66
CA CYS A 269 18.93 26.95 8.47
C CYS A 269 20.18 26.85 7.55
N SER A 270 21.37 26.69 8.13
CA SER A 270 22.62 26.50 7.39
C SER A 270 22.69 25.21 6.56
N GLN A 271 21.83 24.23 6.82
CA GLN A 271 21.72 23.00 6.03
C GLN A 271 20.71 23.13 4.87
N ILE A 272 19.96 24.22 4.80
CA ILE A 272 18.96 24.45 3.76
C ILE A 272 19.60 25.30 2.65
N LYS A 273 19.79 24.71 1.46
CA LYS A 273 20.23 25.44 0.27
C LYS A 273 19.08 26.25 -0.31
N TYR A 274 18.84 27.44 0.22
CA TYR A 274 17.84 28.37 -0.28
C TYR A 274 18.28 28.96 -1.64
N LYS A 275 17.43 28.82 -2.66
CA LYS A 275 17.64 29.37 -4.02
C LYS A 275 16.56 30.38 -4.43
N GLY A 276 15.80 30.89 -3.47
CA GLY A 276 14.75 31.88 -3.73
C GLY A 276 15.30 33.31 -3.81
N HIS A 277 14.39 34.27 -3.90
CA HIS A 277 14.72 35.69 -3.96
C HIS A 277 15.42 36.18 -2.69
N SER A 278 16.27 37.20 -2.84
CA SER A 278 16.83 37.95 -1.73
C SER A 278 15.73 38.57 -0.87
N SER A 279 16.09 38.93 0.37
CA SER A 279 15.21 39.72 1.22
C SER A 279 14.76 40.99 0.50
N ARG A 280 13.49 41.37 0.69
CA ARG A 280 12.89 42.59 0.13
C ARG A 280 12.23 43.40 1.24
N GLN A 281 12.27 44.71 1.12
CA GLN A 281 11.54 45.60 2.03
C GLN A 281 10.09 45.74 1.56
N TRP A 282 9.15 45.81 2.50
CA TRP A 282 7.76 46.16 2.20
C TRP A 282 7.70 47.64 1.79
N GLN A 283 7.01 47.94 0.69
CA GLN A 283 6.71 49.33 0.35
C GLN A 283 5.78 49.89 1.42
N LYS A 284 6.10 51.07 1.97
CA LYS A 284 5.17 51.80 2.81
C LYS A 284 3.94 52.13 1.97
N ALA A 285 2.75 51.97 2.54
CA ALA A 285 1.55 52.49 1.90
C ALA A 285 1.70 54.02 1.79
N ASP A 286 1.37 54.59 0.64
CA ASP A 286 1.27 56.03 0.49
C ASP A 286 0.09 56.49 1.36
N ASP A 287 0.36 57.36 2.34
CA ASP A 287 -0.64 58.01 3.22
C ASP A 287 -1.49 59.02 2.44
#